data_AF-A0A6B1BFW2-F1
#
_entry.id   AF-A0A6B1BFW2-F1
#
_cell.length_a   1.000
_cell.length_b   1.000
_cell.length_c   1.000
_cell.angle_alpha   90.00
_cell.angle_beta   90.00
_cell.angle_gamma   90.00
#
_symmetry.space_group_name_H-M   'P 1'
#
loop_
_entity.id
_entity.type
_entity.pdbx_description
1 polymer ?
#
loop_
_entity_poly.entity_id
_entity_poly.type
_entity_poly.pdbx_seq_one_letter_code
_entity_poly.pdbx_strand_id
1 'polypeptide(L)'
;MPGNKPKYFTFWRARFSKEDYRQNTKELFLRAFGEDSTVETNWSFENEKNPTYQNYHGLINHRAEYRGFFCADFCSYEKGKKQHIIKPPDRNEELEYKEVSAPQADDGTDQEYIDGNLYLVCTGNNLVISQSNNLRTKQLEVYLNGIFHEQDLISDDIKIILQRPFARSLDDALLRGIKRINLSTNLEQEEAAGSNRIQDLANVIFGNLSAKNQFNTDSITGKKGLRADVSFVFDKRTLKDEAGIIDTLGNTFRFVDDELNVSIETANGTWMRNKDLLLRTTEQVLYDDDGMPNRKDIFHKMIDWYLRLESNEQI
;
A
#
# COMPACT_ATOMS: atom_id res chain seq x y z
N MET A 1 13.12 20.97 -15.57
CA MET A 1 13.73 20.17 -16.65
C MET A 1 12.96 18.87 -16.72
N PRO A 2 12.22 18.65 -17.83
CA PRO A 2 11.57 17.38 -18.07
C PRO A 2 12.65 16.31 -18.22
N GLY A 3 12.48 15.20 -17.53
CA GLY A 3 13.50 14.16 -17.44
C GLY A 3 12.90 12.84 -17.01
N ASN A 4 13.56 11.75 -17.37
CA ASN A 4 13.17 10.42 -16.91
C ASN A 4 13.58 10.25 -15.44
N LYS A 5 12.63 9.86 -14.60
CA LYS A 5 12.90 9.46 -13.21
C LYS A 5 12.38 8.05 -12.96
N PRO A 6 13.07 7.26 -12.12
CA PRO A 6 12.61 5.93 -11.76
C PRO A 6 11.32 6.00 -10.96
N LYS A 7 10.37 5.12 -11.28
CA LYS A 7 9.17 4.84 -10.51
C LYS A 7 9.10 3.35 -10.19
N TYR A 8 8.69 3.05 -8.95
CA TYR A 8 8.48 1.69 -8.48
C TYR A 8 7.05 1.28 -8.78
N PHE A 9 6.90 0.13 -9.44
CA PHE A 9 5.59 -0.49 -9.68
C PHE A 9 5.49 -1.76 -8.84
N THR A 10 4.32 -1.95 -8.25
CA THR A 10 4.00 -3.11 -7.42
C THR A 10 2.71 -3.73 -7.92
N PHE A 11 2.65 -5.06 -7.94
CA PHE A 11 1.45 -5.79 -8.32
C PHE A 11 0.63 -6.13 -7.08
N TRP A 12 -0.68 -5.95 -7.23
CA TRP A 12 -1.67 -6.19 -6.20
C TRP A 12 -2.85 -6.94 -6.78
N ARG A 13 -3.56 -7.67 -5.92
CA ARG A 13 -4.84 -8.30 -6.22
C ARG A 13 -5.84 -7.84 -5.18
N ALA A 14 -6.95 -7.30 -5.66
CA ALA A 14 -8.11 -7.06 -4.84
C ALA A 14 -8.84 -8.39 -4.59
N ARG A 15 -9.19 -8.64 -3.33
CA ARG A 15 -10.13 -9.69 -2.93
C ARG A 15 -11.28 -9.08 -2.17
N PHE A 16 -12.39 -9.80 -2.15
CA PHE A 16 -13.54 -9.44 -1.35
C PHE A 16 -13.59 -10.33 -0.11
N SER A 17 -14.05 -9.79 1.02
CA SER A 17 -14.19 -10.56 2.26
C SER A 17 -15.17 -11.74 2.15
N LYS A 18 -16.03 -11.74 1.13
CA LYS A 18 -16.93 -12.83 0.80
C LYS A 18 -16.52 -13.50 -0.52
N GLU A 19 -16.33 -14.81 -0.47
CA GLU A 19 -15.84 -15.61 -1.62
C GLU A 19 -16.85 -15.72 -2.76
N ASP A 20 -18.15 -15.59 -2.47
CA ASP A 20 -19.24 -15.68 -3.45
C ASP A 20 -19.51 -14.36 -4.18
N TYR A 21 -18.78 -13.28 -3.84
CA TYR A 21 -18.93 -11.99 -4.49
C TYR A 21 -18.40 -12.03 -5.93
N ARG A 22 -19.27 -11.75 -6.90
CA ARG A 22 -19.01 -11.99 -8.32
C ARG A 22 -18.52 -10.78 -9.12
N GLN A 23 -18.67 -9.55 -8.61
CA GLN A 23 -18.21 -8.38 -9.34
C GLN A 23 -16.69 -8.26 -9.23
N ASN A 24 -16.05 -7.81 -10.30
CA ASN A 24 -14.62 -7.55 -10.27
C ASN A 24 -14.32 -6.08 -9.96
N THR A 25 -13.10 -5.81 -9.49
CA THR A 25 -12.68 -4.48 -9.06
C THR A 25 -12.68 -3.45 -10.19
N LYS A 26 -12.34 -3.84 -11.43
CA LYS A 26 -12.43 -2.94 -12.59
C LYS A 26 -13.87 -2.46 -12.80
N GLU A 27 -14.86 -3.35 -12.73
CA GLU A 27 -16.28 -2.98 -12.84
C GLU A 27 -16.72 -2.02 -11.74
N LEU A 28 -16.28 -2.24 -10.50
CA LEU A 28 -16.54 -1.32 -9.39
C LEU A 28 -15.91 0.05 -9.64
N PHE A 29 -14.67 0.10 -10.16
CA PHE A 29 -14.05 1.38 -10.55
C PHE A 29 -14.80 2.07 -11.67
N LEU A 30 -15.26 1.36 -12.70
CA LEU A 30 -16.03 1.96 -13.79
C LEU A 30 -17.41 2.45 -13.32
N ARG A 31 -18.03 1.80 -12.32
CA ARG A 31 -19.30 2.27 -11.74
C ARG A 31 -19.09 3.47 -10.82
N ALA A 32 -18.10 3.41 -9.93
CA ALA A 32 -17.83 4.48 -8.97
C ALA A 32 -17.23 5.73 -9.64
N PHE A 33 -16.37 5.50 -10.61
CA PHE A 33 -15.55 6.51 -11.25
C PHE A 33 -15.78 6.52 -12.78
N GLY A 34 -16.99 6.18 -13.23
CA GLY A 34 -17.36 6.18 -14.65
C GLY A 34 -17.42 7.57 -15.26
N GLU A 35 -17.91 7.70 -16.50
CA GLU A 35 -18.00 8.98 -17.22
C GLU A 35 -18.82 10.04 -16.45
N ASP A 36 -19.85 9.61 -15.72
CA ASP A 36 -20.75 10.50 -14.98
C ASP A 36 -20.19 10.97 -13.62
N SER A 37 -19.06 10.42 -13.14
CA SER A 37 -18.50 10.86 -11.86
C SER A 37 -17.75 12.18 -11.99
N THR A 38 -17.94 13.08 -11.03
CA THR A 38 -17.19 14.32 -10.91
C THR A 38 -16.09 14.17 -9.85
N VAL A 39 -15.13 15.09 -9.85
CA VAL A 39 -14.16 15.16 -8.75
C VAL A 39 -14.89 15.38 -7.42
N GLU A 40 -15.98 16.15 -7.43
CA GLU A 40 -16.84 16.41 -6.27
C GLU A 40 -17.55 15.14 -5.76
N THR A 41 -18.06 14.26 -6.63
CA THR A 41 -18.63 12.97 -6.20
C THR A 41 -17.56 11.98 -5.73
N ASN A 42 -16.30 12.22 -6.10
CA ASN A 42 -15.13 11.46 -5.63
C ASN A 42 -14.44 12.19 -4.46
N TRP A 43 -14.98 13.33 -4.04
CA TRP A 43 -14.40 14.20 -3.03
C TRP A 43 -14.92 13.79 -1.66
N SER A 44 -13.98 13.63 -0.74
CA SER A 44 -14.21 13.38 0.69
C SER A 44 -15.19 12.24 1.00
N PHE A 45 -14.62 11.05 1.20
CA PHE A 45 -15.05 10.30 2.38
C PHE A 45 -14.48 11.04 3.61
N GLU A 46 -15.33 11.77 4.33
CA GLU A 46 -14.98 12.28 5.65
C GLU A 46 -14.78 11.06 6.57
N ASN A 47 -13.51 10.77 6.88
CA ASN A 47 -13.12 9.78 7.89
C ASN A 47 -13.52 10.24 9.32
N GLU A 48 -14.60 11.00 9.49
CA GLU A 48 -15.09 11.47 10.80
C GLU A 48 -15.24 10.33 11.81
N LYS A 49 -15.52 9.11 11.32
CA LYS A 49 -15.67 7.89 12.14
C LYS A 49 -14.38 7.12 12.40
N ASN A 50 -13.26 7.46 11.75
CA ASN A 50 -11.97 6.83 11.98
C ASN A 50 -11.00 7.82 12.65
N PRO A 51 -10.75 7.71 13.98
CA PRO A 51 -9.92 8.65 14.70
C PRO A 51 -8.46 8.72 14.18
N THR A 52 -8.01 7.71 13.42
CA THR A 52 -6.68 7.71 12.78
C THR A 52 -6.60 8.61 11.55
N TYR A 53 -7.72 8.97 10.92
CA TYR A 53 -7.75 9.65 9.61
C TYR A 53 -8.66 10.88 9.55
N GLN A 54 -9.04 11.46 10.69
CA GLN A 54 -10.04 12.53 10.76
C GLN A 54 -9.77 13.75 9.86
N ASN A 55 -8.52 14.09 9.59
CA ASN A 55 -8.15 15.22 8.70
C ASN A 55 -7.64 14.78 7.32
N TYR A 56 -7.63 13.47 7.05
CA TYR A 56 -7.08 12.91 5.83
C TYR A 56 -8.16 12.80 4.77
N HIS A 57 -7.94 13.49 3.66
CA HIS A 57 -8.81 13.47 2.50
C HIS A 57 -8.12 12.75 1.35
N GLY A 58 -8.81 11.78 0.75
CA GLY A 58 -8.37 11.09 -0.46
C GLY A 58 -9.37 11.33 -1.59
N LEU A 59 -8.89 11.41 -2.82
CA LEU A 59 -9.73 11.54 -4.00
C LEU A 59 -9.10 10.91 -5.24
N ILE A 60 -9.94 10.42 -6.16
CA ILE A 60 -9.54 10.07 -7.52
C ILE A 60 -9.63 11.33 -8.38
N ASN A 61 -8.48 11.89 -8.71
CA ASN A 61 -8.34 13.19 -9.36
C ASN A 61 -8.49 13.10 -10.87
N HIS A 62 -7.87 12.09 -11.48
CA HIS A 62 -8.03 11.81 -12.90
C HIS A 62 -8.17 10.32 -13.15
N ARG A 63 -8.91 10.01 -14.20
CA ARG A 63 -9.23 8.66 -14.64
C ARG A 63 -9.23 8.57 -16.16
N ALA A 64 -8.90 7.39 -16.67
CA ALA A 64 -8.96 7.08 -18.09
C ALA A 64 -9.18 5.58 -18.27
N GLU A 65 -9.82 5.19 -19.37
CA GLU A 65 -9.71 3.83 -19.88
C GLU A 65 -8.66 3.79 -20.99
N TYR A 66 -7.68 2.89 -20.85
CA TYR A 66 -6.60 2.76 -21.82
C TYR A 66 -6.27 1.28 -22.05
N ARG A 67 -6.35 0.84 -23.32
CA ARG A 67 -6.11 -0.56 -23.73
C ARG A 67 -6.96 -1.58 -22.97
N GLY A 68 -8.18 -1.20 -22.57
CA GLY A 68 -9.08 -2.04 -21.78
C GLY A 68 -8.77 -2.10 -20.28
N PHE A 69 -7.88 -1.24 -19.77
CA PHE A 69 -7.58 -1.10 -18.35
C PHE A 69 -8.19 0.18 -17.79
N PHE A 70 -8.69 0.12 -16.57
CA PHE A 70 -9.02 1.33 -15.81
C PHE A 70 -7.73 1.93 -15.25
N CYS A 71 -7.47 3.21 -15.51
CA CYS A 71 -6.29 3.93 -15.08
C CYS A 71 -6.71 5.15 -14.27
N ALA A 72 -6.04 5.42 -13.14
CA ALA A 72 -6.35 6.59 -12.33
C ALA A 72 -5.15 7.11 -11.53
N ASP A 73 -5.20 8.39 -11.17
CA ASP A 73 -4.41 8.95 -10.08
C ASP A 73 -5.28 9.24 -8.85
N PHE A 74 -4.85 8.68 -7.73
CA PHE A 74 -5.34 8.93 -6.40
C PHE A 74 -4.40 9.92 -5.71
N CYS A 75 -4.93 11.00 -5.16
CA CYS A 75 -4.16 11.91 -4.33
C CYS A 75 -4.76 12.03 -2.94
N SER A 76 -3.91 12.42 -2.01
CA SER A 76 -4.30 12.69 -0.65
C SER A 76 -3.73 13.98 -0.14
N TYR A 77 -4.49 14.65 0.72
CA TYR A 77 -4.05 15.83 1.43
C TYR A 77 -4.64 15.85 2.83
N GLU A 78 -4.08 16.70 3.67
CA GLU A 78 -4.59 16.94 5.02
C GLU A 78 -4.99 18.40 5.12
N LYS A 79 -6.24 18.65 5.50
CA LYS A 79 -6.82 20.00 5.46
C LYS A 79 -6.11 20.94 6.44
N GLY A 80 -5.67 22.10 5.96
CA GLY A 80 -4.96 23.10 6.74
C GLY A 80 -3.54 22.70 7.14
N LYS A 81 -2.96 21.67 6.49
CA LYS A 81 -1.60 21.22 6.78
C LYS A 81 -0.59 22.31 6.44
N LYS A 82 0.33 22.56 7.37
CA LYS A 82 1.50 23.42 7.15
C LYS A 82 2.72 22.55 6.86
N GLN A 83 3.59 23.02 5.98
CA GLN A 83 4.87 22.38 5.71
C GLN A 83 6.00 23.08 6.48
N HIS A 84 6.91 22.28 7.02
CA HIS A 84 8.15 22.80 7.59
C HIS A 84 9.17 23.04 6.48
N ILE A 85 9.69 24.26 6.40
CA ILE A 85 10.81 24.60 5.53
C ILE A 85 12.03 24.91 6.38
N ILE A 86 13.20 24.57 5.86
CA ILE A 86 14.48 24.95 6.47
C ILE A 86 15.15 26.01 5.60
N LYS A 87 15.78 26.98 6.24
CA LYS A 87 16.72 27.85 5.54
C LYS A 87 18.08 27.14 5.48
N PRO A 88 18.72 27.02 4.31
CA PRO A 88 20.07 26.47 4.22
C PRO A 88 21.02 27.19 5.20
N PRO A 89 21.91 26.45 5.90
CA PRO A 89 22.71 27.02 6.96
C PRO A 89 23.70 28.05 6.38
N ASP A 90 23.63 29.28 6.89
CA ASP A 90 24.66 30.29 6.68
C ASP A 90 25.46 30.43 7.98
N ARG A 91 26.50 29.60 8.14
CA ARG A 91 27.41 29.55 9.31
C ARG A 91 26.75 29.49 10.71
N ASN A 92 25.47 29.14 10.80
CA ASN A 92 24.75 28.99 12.07
C ASN A 92 25.02 27.60 12.68
N GLU A 93 25.09 27.53 14.01
CA GLU A 93 25.24 26.28 14.78
C GLU A 93 23.96 25.42 14.75
N GLU A 94 22.80 26.02 14.46
CA GLU A 94 21.49 25.36 14.39
C GLU A 94 20.70 25.78 13.14
N LEU A 95 19.84 24.88 12.65
CA LEU A 95 18.96 25.10 11.50
C LEU A 95 17.66 25.79 11.95
N GLU A 96 17.35 26.94 11.35
CA GLU A 96 16.07 27.61 11.53
C GLU A 96 14.99 26.89 10.71
N TYR A 97 13.95 26.39 11.39
CA TYR A 97 12.77 25.80 10.77
C TYR A 97 11.58 26.77 10.84
N LYS A 98 10.79 26.85 9.76
CA LYS A 98 9.57 27.66 9.67
C LYS A 98 8.41 26.84 9.16
N GLU A 99 7.21 27.12 9.66
CA GLU A 99 5.98 26.59 9.10
C GLU A 99 5.43 27.53 8.03
N VAL A 100 5.04 26.96 6.89
CA VAL A 100 4.41 27.68 5.79
C VAL A 100 3.09 27.01 5.47
N SER A 101 2.00 27.80 5.49
CA SER A 101 0.70 27.38 4.98
C SER A 101 0.70 27.28 3.46
N ALA A 102 -0.23 26.53 2.88
CA ALA A 102 -0.40 26.55 1.44
C ALA A 102 -0.72 27.98 0.96
N PRO A 103 -0.13 28.45 -0.15
CA PRO A 103 -0.45 29.76 -0.70
C PRO A 103 -1.93 29.79 -1.11
N GLN A 104 -2.54 30.97 -1.11
CA GLN A 104 -3.84 31.14 -1.76
C GLN A 104 -3.63 31.20 -3.27
N ALA A 105 -4.62 30.70 -4.03
CA ALA A 105 -4.65 30.86 -5.47
C ALA A 105 -4.79 32.34 -5.84
N ASP A 106 -4.50 32.68 -7.10
CA ASP A 106 -4.59 34.07 -7.61
C ASP A 106 -6.01 34.66 -7.47
N ASP A 107 -7.03 33.82 -7.41
CA ASP A 107 -8.44 34.20 -7.20
C ASP A 107 -8.87 34.27 -5.72
N GLY A 108 -7.92 34.06 -4.79
CA GLY A 108 -8.16 34.08 -3.34
C GLY A 108 -8.72 32.76 -2.78
N THR A 109 -8.84 31.71 -3.59
CA THR A 109 -9.27 30.39 -3.12
C THR A 109 -8.17 29.73 -2.29
N ASP A 110 -8.56 29.09 -1.19
CA ASP A 110 -7.64 28.31 -0.37
C ASP A 110 -7.07 27.13 -1.17
N GLN A 111 -5.77 26.89 -1.02
CA GLN A 111 -5.09 25.71 -1.57
C GLN A 111 -4.65 24.79 -0.44
N GLU A 112 -4.36 23.53 -0.77
CA GLU A 112 -3.88 22.54 0.18
C GLU A 112 -2.63 21.86 -0.38
N TYR A 113 -1.71 21.49 0.51
CA TYR A 113 -0.57 20.68 0.12
C TYR A 113 -0.98 19.23 -0.09
N ILE A 114 -0.74 18.70 -1.29
CA ILE A 114 -0.84 17.26 -1.54
C ILE A 114 0.21 16.55 -0.68
N ASP A 115 -0.27 15.67 0.19
CA ASP A 115 0.56 14.86 1.07
C ASP A 115 1.14 13.66 0.32
N GLY A 116 0.36 13.09 -0.61
CA GLY A 116 0.77 11.92 -1.37
C GLY A 116 -0.01 11.72 -2.67
N ASN A 117 0.60 10.97 -3.60
CA ASN A 117 0.01 10.63 -4.87
C ASN A 117 0.32 9.18 -5.27
N LEU A 118 -0.65 8.54 -5.92
CA LEU A 118 -0.60 7.14 -6.33
C LEU A 118 -1.23 7.02 -7.72
N TYR A 119 -0.55 6.29 -8.59
CA TYR A 119 -1.07 5.90 -9.90
C TYR A 119 -1.46 4.44 -9.84
N LEU A 120 -2.64 4.11 -10.35
CA LEU A 120 -3.15 2.75 -10.42
C LEU A 120 -3.61 2.40 -11.84
N VAL A 121 -3.40 1.15 -12.20
CA VAL A 121 -3.93 0.50 -13.39
C VAL A 121 -4.64 -0.77 -12.94
N CYS A 122 -5.86 -1.00 -13.41
CA CYS A 122 -6.70 -2.12 -12.98
C CYS A 122 -7.33 -2.86 -14.16
N THR A 123 -7.28 -4.20 -14.08
CA THR A 123 -8.03 -5.12 -14.95
C THR A 123 -8.52 -6.30 -14.14
N GLY A 124 -9.80 -6.66 -14.28
CA GLY A 124 -10.45 -7.64 -13.40
C GLY A 124 -10.26 -7.27 -11.93
N ASN A 125 -9.59 -8.14 -11.17
CA ASN A 125 -9.21 -7.91 -9.76
C ASN A 125 -7.73 -7.59 -9.58
N ASN A 126 -6.97 -7.45 -10.66
CA ASN A 126 -5.54 -7.19 -10.62
C ASN A 126 -5.28 -5.68 -10.70
N LEU A 127 -4.32 -5.21 -9.91
CA LEU A 127 -3.89 -3.83 -9.88
C LEU A 127 -2.38 -3.73 -10.01
N VAL A 128 -1.91 -2.74 -10.77
CA VAL A 128 -0.53 -2.25 -10.71
C VAL A 128 -0.58 -0.89 -10.03
N ILE A 129 0.28 -0.68 -9.03
CA ILE A 129 0.32 0.52 -8.21
C ILE A 129 1.73 1.13 -8.23
N SER A 130 1.79 2.45 -8.45
CA SER A 130 2.98 3.28 -8.24
C SER A 130 2.64 4.42 -7.28
N GLN A 131 3.18 4.39 -6.06
CA GLN A 131 2.86 5.35 -5.00
C GLN A 131 4.06 6.24 -4.64
N SER A 132 3.79 7.42 -4.10
CA SER A 132 4.79 8.22 -3.39
C SER A 132 5.08 7.65 -2.00
N ASN A 133 6.15 8.11 -1.36
CA ASN A 133 6.57 7.57 -0.06
C ASN A 133 5.57 7.83 1.08
N ASN A 134 4.79 8.91 0.97
CA ASN A 134 3.86 9.34 2.02
C ASN A 134 2.50 8.65 1.92
N LEU A 135 2.17 8.08 0.76
CA LEU A 135 0.88 7.46 0.50
C LEU A 135 1.00 5.95 0.58
N ARG A 136 0.34 5.36 1.58
CA ARG A 136 0.30 3.92 1.78
C ARG A 136 -0.93 3.34 1.09
N THR A 137 -0.79 2.12 0.56
CA THR A 137 -1.91 1.40 -0.08
C THR A 137 -3.08 1.12 0.88
N LYS A 138 -2.83 1.10 2.21
CA LYS A 138 -3.89 1.03 3.23
C LYS A 138 -4.86 2.21 3.13
N GLN A 139 -4.36 3.41 2.83
CA GLN A 139 -5.22 4.59 2.67
C GLN A 139 -6.08 4.47 1.41
N LEU A 140 -5.53 3.94 0.31
CA LEU A 140 -6.33 3.62 -0.88
C LEU A 140 -7.42 2.60 -0.56
N GLU A 141 -7.11 1.53 0.18
CA GLU A 141 -8.13 0.55 0.58
C GLU A 141 -9.25 1.14 1.44
N VAL A 142 -8.90 1.99 2.43
CA VAL A 142 -9.89 2.67 3.27
C VAL A 142 -10.79 3.56 2.41
N TYR A 143 -10.19 4.35 1.51
CA TYR A 143 -10.94 5.20 0.57
C TYR A 143 -11.88 4.38 -0.32
N LEU A 144 -11.39 3.30 -0.95
CA LEU A 144 -12.20 2.45 -1.81
C LEU A 144 -13.36 1.78 -1.08
N ASN A 145 -13.12 1.27 0.14
CA ASN A 145 -14.20 0.74 0.95
C ASN A 145 -15.22 1.84 1.29
N GLY A 146 -14.78 3.03 1.69
CA GLY A 146 -15.69 4.14 2.00
C GLY A 146 -16.62 4.47 0.84
N ILE A 147 -16.03 4.76 -0.33
CA ILE A 147 -16.79 5.23 -1.49
C ILE A 147 -17.66 4.14 -2.12
N PHE A 148 -17.22 2.87 -2.13
CA PHE A 148 -18.04 1.78 -2.66
C PHE A 148 -19.25 1.48 -1.78
N HIS A 149 -19.16 1.69 -0.47
CA HIS A 149 -20.32 1.56 0.43
C HIS A 149 -21.25 2.77 0.32
N GLU A 150 -20.70 3.99 0.30
CA GLU A 150 -21.49 5.21 0.20
C GLU A 150 -22.32 5.27 -1.09
N GLN A 151 -21.80 4.70 -2.17
CA GLN A 151 -22.50 4.61 -3.46
C GLN A 151 -23.30 3.30 -3.63
N ASP A 152 -23.50 2.52 -2.55
CA ASP A 152 -24.23 1.24 -2.55
C ASP A 152 -23.74 0.24 -3.63
N LEU A 153 -22.44 0.29 -3.96
CA LEU A 153 -21.83 -0.61 -4.95
C LEU A 153 -21.49 -1.98 -4.35
N ILE A 154 -21.20 -2.01 -3.04
CA ILE A 154 -20.99 -3.21 -2.23
C ILE A 154 -21.85 -3.14 -0.96
N SER A 155 -22.31 -4.29 -0.47
CA SER A 155 -23.07 -4.36 0.79
C SER A 155 -22.16 -4.12 2.00
N ASP A 156 -22.72 -3.58 3.09
CA ASP A 156 -22.02 -3.24 4.36
C ASP A 156 -21.14 -4.33 4.98
N ASP A 157 -21.40 -5.60 4.66
CA ASP A 157 -20.65 -6.74 5.17
C ASP A 157 -19.57 -7.26 4.22
N ILE A 158 -19.39 -6.60 3.06
CA ILE A 158 -18.38 -6.90 2.06
C ILE A 158 -17.30 -5.83 2.11
N LYS A 159 -16.04 -6.24 2.21
CA LYS A 159 -14.89 -5.33 2.13
C LYS A 159 -13.97 -5.72 1.00
N ILE A 160 -13.45 -4.72 0.30
CA ILE A 160 -12.32 -4.90 -0.60
C ILE A 160 -11.02 -4.90 0.19
N ILE A 161 -10.16 -5.86 -0.14
CA ILE A 161 -8.92 -6.20 0.53
C ILE A 161 -7.83 -6.23 -0.54
N LEU A 162 -6.95 -5.23 -0.56
CA LEU A 162 -5.80 -5.17 -1.44
C LEU A 162 -4.67 -6.04 -0.88
N GLN A 163 -4.22 -7.03 -1.65
CA GLN A 163 -3.20 -7.99 -1.27
C GLN A 163 -2.05 -7.98 -2.27
N ARG A 164 -0.83 -8.22 -1.81
CA ARG A 164 0.31 -8.48 -2.69
C ARG A 164 0.48 -9.99 -2.82
N PRO A 165 0.13 -10.60 -3.96
CA PRO A 165 0.38 -12.01 -4.14
C PRO A 165 1.87 -12.26 -4.31
N PHE A 166 2.29 -13.45 -3.90
CA PHE A 166 3.63 -13.92 -4.18
C PHE A 166 3.79 -14.27 -5.66
N ALA A 167 5.01 -14.16 -6.19
CA ALA A 167 5.30 -14.53 -7.56
C ALA A 167 5.01 -16.02 -7.81
N ARG A 168 4.23 -16.36 -8.86
CA ARG A 168 3.93 -17.76 -9.22
C ARG A 168 5.14 -18.57 -9.65
N SER A 169 6.23 -17.90 -10.03
CA SER A 169 7.52 -18.55 -10.33
C SER A 169 8.20 -19.17 -9.10
N LEU A 170 7.63 -19.00 -7.91
CA LEU A 170 7.97 -19.80 -6.74
C LEU A 170 7.47 -21.22 -6.99
N ASP A 171 8.38 -22.07 -7.46
CA ASP A 171 8.16 -23.48 -7.77
C ASP A 171 7.25 -24.16 -6.73
N ASP A 172 6.20 -24.88 -7.16
CA ASP A 172 5.30 -25.62 -6.25
C ASP A 172 6.09 -26.56 -5.32
N ALA A 173 7.29 -26.99 -5.74
CA ALA A 173 8.21 -27.78 -4.93
C ALA A 173 8.89 -26.96 -3.80
N LEU A 174 9.14 -25.66 -3.99
CA LEU A 174 9.65 -24.74 -2.96
C LEU A 174 8.56 -24.42 -1.92
N LEU A 175 7.31 -24.27 -2.36
CA LEU A 175 6.16 -24.05 -1.48
C LEU A 175 5.84 -25.28 -0.60
N ARG A 176 5.93 -26.49 -1.18
CA ARG A 176 5.82 -27.79 -0.48
C ARG A 176 6.90 -28.03 0.59
N GLY A 177 7.93 -27.18 0.61
CA GLY A 177 9.08 -27.29 1.50
C GLY A 177 9.15 -26.23 2.58
N ILE A 178 8.18 -25.34 2.77
CA ILE A 178 8.34 -24.24 3.74
C ILE A 178 8.58 -24.79 5.14
N LYS A 179 9.75 -24.48 5.69
CA LYS A 179 10.18 -24.93 7.03
C LYS A 179 10.03 -23.82 8.05
N ARG A 180 10.39 -22.60 7.65
CA ARG A 180 10.33 -21.44 8.53
C ARG A 180 10.00 -20.18 7.76
N ILE A 181 9.14 -19.34 8.33
CA ILE A 181 8.88 -17.99 7.85
C ILE A 181 9.34 -17.04 8.95
N ASN A 182 10.28 -16.17 8.63
CA ASN A 182 10.77 -15.15 9.54
C ASN A 182 10.27 -13.78 9.11
N LEU A 183 9.73 -13.06 10.08
CA LEU A 183 9.32 -11.68 9.97
C LEU A 183 10.24 -10.89 10.87
N SER A 184 10.86 -9.84 10.36
CA SER A 184 11.78 -9.03 11.13
C SER A 184 11.58 -7.56 10.84
N THR A 185 11.56 -6.74 11.88
CA THR A 185 11.56 -5.29 11.76
C THR A 185 12.78 -4.70 12.45
N ASN A 186 13.32 -3.65 11.84
CA ASN A 186 14.32 -2.81 12.47
C ASN A 186 13.57 -1.71 13.21
N LEU A 187 13.49 -1.81 14.54
CA LEU A 187 12.92 -0.77 15.38
C LEU A 187 14.05 0.21 15.74
N GLU A 188 14.56 0.90 14.72
CA GLU A 188 15.40 2.08 14.95
C GLU A 188 14.50 3.30 15.22
N GLN A 189 14.96 4.15 16.14
CA GLN A 189 14.12 4.96 17.03
C GLN A 189 13.22 6.00 16.34
N GLU A 190 11.95 6.02 16.73
CA GLU A 190 11.25 7.25 17.13
C GLU A 190 10.53 6.94 18.46
N GLU A 191 10.93 7.62 19.54
CA GLU A 191 10.60 7.29 20.93
C GLU A 191 9.10 7.38 21.29
N ALA A 192 8.25 7.85 20.37
CA ALA A 192 6.79 7.82 20.50
C ALA A 192 6.09 6.81 19.57
N ALA A 193 6.72 6.40 18.46
CA ALA A 193 6.14 5.50 17.47
C ALA A 193 6.49 4.01 17.70
N GLY A 194 7.56 3.74 18.45
CA GLY A 194 8.09 2.38 18.65
C GLY A 194 7.16 1.44 19.43
N SER A 195 6.40 1.93 20.42
CA SER A 195 5.47 1.07 21.18
C SER A 195 4.26 0.66 20.33
N ASN A 196 3.69 1.62 19.60
CA ASN A 196 2.55 1.37 18.71
C ASN A 196 2.91 0.39 17.60
N ARG A 197 4.14 0.48 17.03
CA ARG A 197 4.61 -0.44 16.00
C ARG A 197 4.74 -1.90 16.47
N ILE A 198 5.26 -2.12 17.68
CA ILE A 198 5.34 -3.48 18.25
C ILE A 198 3.93 -4.02 18.53
N GLN A 199 3.04 -3.15 18.99
CA GLN A 199 1.64 -3.52 19.30
C GLN A 199 0.82 -3.78 18.03
N ASP A 200 1.06 -3.04 16.95
CA ASP A 200 0.49 -3.27 15.62
C ASP A 200 1.00 -4.58 15.04
N LEU A 201 2.31 -4.86 15.14
CA LEU A 201 2.89 -6.15 14.76
C LEU A 201 2.25 -7.30 15.56
N ALA A 202 2.10 -7.13 16.86
CA ALA A 202 1.47 -8.12 17.74
C ALA A 202 -0.02 -8.28 17.45
N ASN A 203 -0.75 -7.22 17.11
CA ASN A 203 -2.16 -7.30 16.73
C ASN A 203 -2.34 -7.95 15.35
N VAL A 204 -1.45 -7.69 14.41
CA VAL A 204 -1.43 -8.32 13.09
C VAL A 204 -1.12 -9.82 13.23
N ILE A 205 -0.15 -10.18 14.07
CA ILE A 205 0.34 -11.56 14.23
C ILE A 205 -0.55 -12.39 15.17
N PHE A 206 -0.98 -11.81 16.31
CA PHE A 206 -1.70 -12.50 17.39
C PHE A 206 -3.16 -12.06 17.54
N GLY A 207 -3.63 -11.04 16.82
CA GLY A 207 -5.01 -10.56 16.96
C GLY A 207 -6.08 -11.59 16.59
N ASN A 208 -5.72 -12.57 15.75
CA ASN A 208 -6.54 -13.72 15.37
C ASN A 208 -6.21 -15.01 16.14
N LEU A 209 -5.20 -14.97 17.03
CA LEU A 209 -4.84 -16.08 17.90
C LEU A 209 -5.42 -15.82 19.29
N SER A 210 -5.92 -16.86 19.97
CA SER A 210 -6.50 -16.79 21.32
C SER A 210 -5.51 -16.36 22.42
N ALA A 211 -4.27 -16.03 22.07
CA ALA A 211 -3.17 -15.66 22.97
C ALA A 211 -3.00 -14.13 23.18
N LYS A 212 -4.01 -13.32 22.81
CA LYS A 212 -3.99 -11.84 22.88
C LYS A 212 -3.58 -11.28 24.25
N ASN A 213 -3.77 -12.04 25.34
CA ASN A 213 -3.49 -11.62 26.71
C ASN A 213 -2.11 -12.04 27.26
N GLN A 214 -1.24 -12.67 26.45
CA GLN A 214 0.06 -13.19 26.94
C GLN A 214 1.28 -12.38 26.49
N PHE A 215 1.11 -11.40 25.61
CA PHE A 215 2.22 -10.57 25.11
C PHE A 215 2.19 -9.20 25.80
N ASN A 216 3.09 -8.99 26.77
CA ASN A 216 3.26 -7.68 27.42
C ASN A 216 4.41 -6.92 26.74
N THR A 217 4.05 -5.90 25.95
CA THR A 217 4.98 -5.05 25.20
C THR A 217 5.64 -3.96 26.05
N ASP A 218 5.11 -3.66 27.23
CA ASP A 218 5.55 -2.55 28.08
C ASP A 218 6.96 -2.78 28.65
N SER A 219 7.40 -4.04 28.72
CA SER A 219 8.74 -4.44 29.17
C SER A 219 9.84 -4.30 28.11
N ILE A 220 9.45 -4.06 26.85
CA ILE A 220 10.32 -4.10 25.68
C ILE A 220 10.61 -2.68 25.15
N THR A 221 9.72 -1.73 25.44
CA THR A 221 9.85 -0.32 25.06
C THR A 221 10.88 0.39 25.96
N GLY A 222 11.97 0.89 25.37
CA GLY A 222 12.99 1.69 26.08
C GLY A 222 14.45 1.33 25.82
N LYS A 223 14.74 0.30 25.01
CA LYS A 223 16.12 -0.08 24.65
C LYS A 223 16.42 0.23 23.18
N LYS A 224 17.49 1.00 22.92
CA LYS A 224 17.99 1.28 21.56
C LYS A 224 18.47 -0.02 20.90
N GLY A 225 18.19 -0.17 19.60
CA GLY A 225 18.64 -1.34 18.81
C GLY A 225 17.79 -2.60 19.01
N LEU A 226 16.52 -2.45 19.40
CA LEU A 226 15.63 -3.59 19.53
C LEU A 226 15.27 -4.13 18.15
N ARG A 227 15.45 -5.43 17.94
CA ARG A 227 14.99 -6.16 16.77
C ARG A 227 13.92 -7.13 17.23
N ALA A 228 12.74 -7.06 16.62
CA ALA A 228 11.67 -8.03 16.84
C ALA A 228 11.64 -9.00 15.66
N ASP A 229 11.92 -10.27 15.93
CA ASP A 229 11.82 -11.35 14.96
C ASP A 229 10.66 -12.29 15.39
N VAL A 230 9.70 -12.52 14.49
CA VAL A 230 8.66 -13.55 14.66
C VAL A 230 8.92 -14.66 13.65
N SER A 231 9.11 -15.87 14.15
CA SER A 231 9.38 -17.06 13.35
C SER A 231 8.25 -18.07 13.47
N PHE A 232 7.60 -18.39 12.36
CA PHE A 232 6.69 -19.52 12.26
C PHE A 232 7.47 -20.72 11.76
N VAL A 233 7.49 -21.82 12.52
CA VAL A 233 8.14 -23.08 12.14
C VAL A 233 7.05 -24.13 11.92
N PHE A 234 7.06 -24.75 10.75
CA PHE A 234 6.05 -25.73 10.35
C PHE A 234 6.63 -27.15 10.43
N ASP A 235 5.85 -28.09 10.98
CA ASP A 235 6.17 -29.52 10.88
C ASP A 235 5.63 -30.06 9.54
N LYS A 236 6.40 -30.91 8.86
CA LYS A 236 6.15 -31.46 7.52
C LYS A 236 4.80 -32.17 7.38
N ARG A 237 4.15 -32.55 8.49
CA ARG A 237 2.88 -33.30 8.50
C ARG A 237 1.63 -32.42 8.48
N THR A 238 1.76 -31.11 8.72
CA THR A 238 0.64 -30.22 9.06
C THR A 238 0.14 -29.37 7.88
N LEU A 239 0.89 -29.33 6.77
CA LEU A 239 0.60 -28.53 5.60
C LEU A 239 -0.24 -29.32 4.59
N LYS A 240 -1.55 -29.48 4.84
CA LYS A 240 -2.50 -30.03 3.85
C LYS A 240 -3.19 -28.96 3.00
N ASP A 241 -3.11 -27.69 3.41
CA ASP A 241 -3.64 -26.52 2.71
C ASP A 241 -2.58 -25.40 2.67
N GLU A 242 -1.61 -25.58 1.78
CA GLU A 242 -0.43 -24.72 1.65
C GLU A 242 -0.74 -23.36 0.99
N ALA A 243 -1.70 -23.35 0.05
CA ALA A 243 -2.15 -22.13 -0.61
C ALA A 243 -2.88 -21.19 0.37
N GLY A 244 -3.72 -21.74 1.27
CA GLY A 244 -4.43 -20.97 2.29
C GLY A 244 -3.49 -20.27 3.28
N ILE A 245 -2.34 -20.85 3.61
CA ILE A 245 -1.36 -20.23 4.52
C ILE A 245 -0.65 -19.07 3.84
N ILE A 246 -0.22 -19.22 2.60
CA ILE A 246 0.42 -18.16 1.83
C ILE A 246 -0.53 -16.96 1.66
N ASP A 247 -1.79 -17.23 1.34
CA ASP A 247 -2.84 -16.22 1.26
C ASP A 247 -3.10 -15.57 2.61
N THR A 248 -3.15 -16.34 3.70
CA THR A 248 -3.31 -15.80 5.06
C THR A 248 -2.15 -14.89 5.45
N LEU A 249 -0.91 -15.26 5.12
CA LEU A 249 0.27 -14.44 5.37
C LEU A 249 0.28 -13.19 4.49
N GLY A 250 -0.05 -13.32 3.21
CA GLY A 250 -0.27 -12.19 2.31
C GLY A 250 -1.32 -11.23 2.87
N ASN A 251 -2.41 -11.74 3.44
CA ASN A 251 -3.49 -10.94 4.03
C ASN A 251 -3.06 -10.24 5.32
N THR A 252 -2.32 -10.95 6.14
CA THR A 252 -1.85 -10.47 7.44
C THR A 252 -0.77 -9.40 7.23
N PHE A 253 0.07 -9.53 6.21
CA PHE A 253 1.24 -8.70 5.98
C PHE A 253 1.15 -7.77 4.74
N ARG A 254 -0.03 -7.59 4.15
CA ARG A 254 -0.20 -6.76 2.92
C ARG A 254 0.17 -5.29 3.06
N PHE A 255 0.18 -4.73 4.27
CA PHE A 255 0.53 -3.32 4.52
C PHE A 255 1.93 -3.12 5.10
N VAL A 256 2.66 -4.21 5.26
CA VAL A 256 3.88 -4.29 6.08
C VAL A 256 5.14 -3.98 5.25
N ASP A 257 5.00 -3.92 3.93
CA ASP A 257 6.12 -3.92 2.98
C ASP A 257 7.08 -2.73 3.05
N ASP A 258 6.70 -1.68 3.77
CA ASP A 258 7.55 -0.52 3.97
C ASP A 258 8.37 -0.59 5.28
N GLU A 259 8.08 -1.53 6.20
CA GLU A 259 8.69 -1.58 7.55
C GLU A 259 9.12 -2.98 8.05
N LEU A 260 8.67 -4.10 7.44
CA LEU A 260 9.15 -5.45 7.80
C LEU A 260 9.85 -6.19 6.65
N ASN A 261 10.92 -6.87 7.00
CA ASN A 261 11.59 -7.86 6.17
C ASN A 261 10.96 -9.23 6.40
N VAL A 262 10.32 -9.77 5.36
CA VAL A 262 9.83 -11.15 5.29
C VAL A 262 10.92 -12.02 4.66
N SER A 263 11.18 -13.17 5.27
CA SER A 263 12.00 -14.21 4.66
C SER A 263 11.43 -15.60 4.86
N ILE A 264 11.55 -16.44 3.85
CA ILE A 264 11.06 -17.82 3.85
C ILE A 264 12.26 -18.75 3.70
N GLU A 265 12.45 -19.65 4.66
CA GLU A 265 13.38 -20.77 4.63
C GLU A 265 12.61 -22.04 4.21
N THR A 266 13.04 -22.64 3.11
CA THR A 266 12.48 -23.90 2.60
C THR A 266 13.33 -25.10 3.06
N ALA A 267 12.79 -26.31 2.93
CA ALA A 267 13.37 -27.55 3.44
C ALA A 267 14.67 -27.94 2.75
N ASN A 268 14.92 -27.41 1.55
CA ASN A 268 16.17 -27.57 0.82
C ASN A 268 17.24 -26.51 1.22
N GLY A 269 16.91 -25.61 2.16
CA GLY A 269 17.80 -24.56 2.65
C GLY A 269 17.77 -23.24 1.86
N THR A 270 16.86 -23.09 0.88
CA THR A 270 16.73 -21.83 0.12
C THR A 270 16.07 -20.74 0.96
N TRP A 271 16.68 -19.55 0.96
CA TRP A 271 16.17 -18.35 1.62
C TRP A 271 15.62 -17.37 0.58
N MET A 272 14.36 -17.01 0.71
CA MET A 272 13.69 -16.04 -0.16
C MET A 272 13.38 -14.79 0.66
N ARG A 273 13.61 -13.59 0.12
CA ARG A 273 13.37 -12.31 0.81
C ARG A 273 12.34 -11.47 0.04
N ASN A 274 11.86 -10.36 0.61
CA ASN A 274 10.86 -9.46 -0.03
C ASN A 274 11.09 -9.22 -1.53
N LYS A 275 12.35 -9.09 -1.97
CA LYS A 275 12.69 -8.86 -3.39
C LYS A 275 12.32 -10.01 -4.32
N ASP A 276 12.40 -11.23 -3.81
CA ASP A 276 12.18 -12.48 -4.55
C ASP A 276 10.73 -12.95 -4.42
N LEU A 277 10.08 -12.51 -3.34
CA LEU A 277 8.73 -12.91 -2.97
C LEU A 277 7.66 -12.08 -3.69
N LEU A 278 7.90 -10.78 -3.86
CA LEU A 278 6.88 -9.82 -4.30
C LEU A 278 7.10 -9.40 -5.74
N LEU A 279 6.00 -9.29 -6.49
CA LEU A 279 5.99 -8.81 -7.85
C LEU A 279 6.14 -7.29 -7.88
N ARG A 280 7.34 -6.83 -8.27
CA ARG A 280 7.67 -5.41 -8.40
C ARG A 280 8.70 -5.16 -9.49
N THR A 281 8.68 -3.96 -10.06
CA THR A 281 9.69 -3.48 -11.01
C THR A 281 10.02 -2.01 -10.78
N THR A 282 11.10 -1.55 -11.40
CA THR A 282 11.43 -0.13 -11.51
C THR A 282 11.44 0.26 -12.98
N GLU A 283 10.66 1.27 -13.34
CA GLU A 283 10.56 1.78 -14.72
C GLU A 283 10.94 3.25 -14.77
N GLN A 284 11.56 3.68 -15.86
CA GLN A 284 11.86 5.09 -16.11
C GLN A 284 10.62 5.78 -16.67
N VAL A 285 10.10 6.80 -15.99
CA VAL A 285 8.89 7.51 -16.37
C VAL A 285 9.23 8.96 -16.72
N LEU A 286 8.58 9.50 -17.76
CA LEU A 286 8.69 10.90 -18.16
C LEU A 286 8.01 11.82 -17.14
N TYR A 287 8.63 12.96 -16.86
CA TYR A 287 8.07 13.99 -15.99
C TYR A 287 7.86 15.29 -16.76
N ASP A 288 6.81 16.02 -16.40
CA ASP A 288 6.56 17.38 -16.90
C ASP A 288 7.40 18.43 -16.17
N ASP A 289 7.22 19.69 -16.57
CA ASP A 289 7.96 20.83 -16.02
C ASP A 289 7.58 21.14 -14.58
N ASP A 290 6.37 20.76 -14.15
CA ASP A 290 5.86 20.88 -12.78
C ASP A 290 6.37 19.75 -11.87
N GLY A 291 7.16 18.83 -12.41
CA GLY A 291 7.73 17.73 -11.66
C GLY A 291 6.75 16.60 -11.36
N MET A 292 5.64 16.52 -12.10
CA MET A 292 4.68 15.44 -12.04
C MET A 292 4.97 14.37 -13.12
N PRO A 293 4.77 13.08 -12.80
CA PRO A 293 4.80 12.02 -13.80
C PRO A 293 3.81 12.27 -14.93
N ASN A 294 4.26 12.12 -16.18
CA ASN A 294 3.40 12.14 -17.35
C ASN A 294 2.43 10.96 -17.27
N ARG A 295 1.13 11.25 -17.10
CA ARG A 295 0.07 10.26 -16.89
C ARG A 295 0.02 9.20 -17.99
N LYS A 296 0.14 9.61 -19.25
CA LYS A 296 0.07 8.68 -20.38
C LYS A 296 1.24 7.71 -20.38
N ASP A 297 2.45 8.22 -20.13
CA ASP A 297 3.67 7.41 -20.09
C ASP A 297 3.65 6.42 -18.91
N ILE A 298 3.30 6.89 -17.69
CA ILE A 298 3.25 6.01 -16.52
C ILE A 298 2.20 4.91 -16.67
N PHE A 299 0.99 5.23 -17.13
CA PHE A 299 -0.06 4.22 -17.36
C PHE A 299 0.34 3.22 -18.44
N HIS A 300 0.95 3.69 -19.54
CA HIS A 300 1.45 2.80 -20.58
C HIS A 300 2.48 1.80 -20.04
N LYS A 301 3.46 2.28 -19.27
CA LYS A 301 4.50 1.43 -18.67
C LYS A 301 3.95 0.46 -17.62
N MET A 302 2.97 0.88 -16.83
CA MET A 302 2.30 0.01 -15.86
C MET A 302 1.53 -1.12 -16.56
N ILE A 303 0.81 -0.82 -17.65
CA ILE A 303 0.11 -1.81 -18.47
C ILE A 303 1.10 -2.77 -19.14
N ASP A 304 2.17 -2.25 -19.74
CA ASP A 304 3.19 -3.09 -20.37
C ASP A 304 3.84 -4.05 -19.37
N TRP A 305 4.10 -3.58 -18.15
CA TRP A 305 4.61 -4.44 -17.10
C TRP A 305 3.59 -5.51 -16.69
N TYR A 306 2.32 -5.15 -16.49
CA TYR A 306 1.25 -6.13 -16.23
C TYR A 306 1.20 -7.22 -17.32
N LEU A 307 1.21 -6.83 -18.60
CA LEU A 307 1.13 -7.77 -19.71
C LEU A 307 2.36 -8.69 -19.77
N ARG A 308 3.54 -8.20 -19.37
CA ARG A 308 4.74 -9.05 -19.21
C ARG A 308 4.61 -10.05 -18.06
N LEU A 309 4.00 -9.66 -16.95
CA LEU A 309 3.72 -10.59 -15.84
C LEU A 309 2.76 -11.69 -16.29
N GLU A 310 1.71 -11.32 -17.01
CA GLU A 310 0.71 -12.25 -17.56
C GLU A 310 1.31 -13.19 -18.60
N SER A 311 2.10 -12.67 -19.55
CA SER A 311 2.75 -13.50 -20.59
C SER A 311 3.78 -14.48 -20.04
N ASN A 312 4.40 -14.14 -18.90
CA ASN A 312 5.39 -14.99 -18.22
C ASN A 312 4.75 -15.91 -17.17
N GLU A 313 3.42 -16.00 -17.14
CA GLU A 313 2.64 -16.82 -16.19
C GLU A 313 2.96 -16.52 -14.70
N GLN A 314 3.40 -15.29 -14.40
CA GLN A 314 3.77 -14.88 -13.04
C GLN A 314 2.56 -14.51 -12.15
N ILE A 315 1.37 -14.31 -12.74
CA ILE A 315 0.13 -13.86 -12.08
C ILE A 315 -1.12 -14.63 -12.47
#